data_AF-A0A7X7UJK3-F1
#
_entry.id   AF-A0A7X7UJK3-F1
#
_cell.length_a   1.000
_cell.length_b   1.000
_cell.length_c   1.000
_cell.angle_alpha   90.00
_cell.angle_beta   90.00
_cell.angle_gamma   90.00
#
_symmetry.space_group_name_H-M   'P 1'
#
loop_
_entity.id
_entity.type
_entity.pdbx_description
1 polymer ?
#
loop_
_entity_poly.entity_id
_entity_poly.type
_entity_poly.pdbx_seq_one_letter_code
_entity_poly.pdbx_strand_id
1 'polypeptide(L)'
;MSQAKEYNSFIRKLTLFSIALAAVCTVLQLSLPPRMTTPAMPYILLFFVIHTALFHRIAMKMIEKNLSKFNNFYLLSTVARLLLFILVILGYAWLNPSDFKEFTIWFFIFYVVYTFFELSMLLPSIKRPQT
;
A
#
# COMPACT_ATOMS: atom_id res chain seq x y z
N MET A 1 22.25 13.79 -0.82
CA MET A 1 21.35 13.72 0.35
C MET A 1 21.44 12.33 0.95
N SER A 2 21.63 12.16 2.26
CA SER A 2 21.74 10.82 2.87
C SER A 2 20.45 10.02 2.69
N GLN A 3 20.55 8.76 2.22
CA GLN A 3 19.45 7.81 1.97
C GLN A 3 18.42 7.75 3.10
N ALA A 4 18.91 7.84 4.34
CA ALA A 4 18.08 7.83 5.54
C ALA A 4 17.11 9.02 5.61
N LYS A 5 17.50 10.18 5.07
CA LYS A 5 16.70 11.40 5.10
C LYS A 5 15.53 11.36 4.10
N GLU A 6 15.73 10.78 2.92
CA GLU A 6 14.64 10.57 1.96
C GLU A 6 13.65 9.51 2.46
N TYR A 7 14.16 8.38 2.99
CA TYR A 7 13.33 7.33 3.57
C TYR A 7 12.52 7.83 4.78
N ASN A 8 13.12 8.59 5.70
CA ASN A 8 12.38 9.15 6.85
C ASN A 8 11.30 10.15 6.41
N SER A 9 11.56 10.95 5.36
CA SER A 9 10.54 11.84 4.79
C SER A 9 9.37 11.06 4.19
N PHE A 10 9.66 9.96 3.49
CA PHE A 10 8.66 9.05 2.95
C PHE A 10 7.83 8.41 4.06
N ILE A 11 8.46 7.82 5.08
CA ILE A 11 7.75 7.19 6.20
C ILE A 11 6.87 8.21 6.91
N ARG A 12 7.33 9.44 7.14
CA ARG A 12 6.50 10.49 7.74
C ARG A 12 5.25 10.78 6.90
N LYS A 13 5.38 10.89 5.57
CA LYS A 13 4.25 11.11 4.67
C LYS A 13 3.31 9.90 4.64
N LEU A 14 3.84 8.69 4.60
CA LEU A 14 3.07 7.45 4.66
C LEU A 14 2.28 7.35 5.96
N THR A 15 2.90 7.65 7.10
CA THR A 15 2.24 7.64 8.41
C THR A 15 1.15 8.70 8.48
N LEU A 16 1.41 9.95 8.05
CA LEU A 16 0.39 11.00 8.02
C LEU A 16 -0.79 10.63 7.11
N PHE A 17 -0.50 10.11 5.92
CA PHE A 17 -1.52 9.64 4.98
C PHE A 17 -2.36 8.51 5.60
N SER A 18 -1.72 7.56 6.26
CA SER A 18 -2.39 6.42 6.88
C SER A 18 -3.21 6.80 8.10
N ILE A 19 -2.75 7.78 8.90
CA ILE A 19 -3.53 8.35 10.00
C ILE A 19 -4.77 9.07 9.47
N ALA A 20 -4.62 9.88 8.41
CA ALA A 20 -5.74 10.55 7.78
C ALA A 20 -6.75 9.53 7.23
N LEU A 21 -6.27 8.47 6.55
CA LEU A 21 -7.12 7.41 6.03
C LEU A 21 -7.81 6.62 7.16
N ALA A 22 -7.11 6.34 8.26
CA ALA A 22 -7.69 5.71 9.44
C ALA A 22 -8.83 6.54 10.02
N ALA A 23 -8.64 7.87 10.16
CA ALA A 23 -9.68 8.78 10.63
C ALA A 23 -10.90 8.78 9.71
N VAL A 24 -10.69 8.81 8.38
CA VAL A 24 -11.77 8.70 7.38
C VAL A 24 -12.50 7.37 7.54
N CYS A 25 -11.78 6.25 7.68
CA CYS A 25 -12.40 4.94 7.89
C CYS A 25 -13.21 4.87 9.18
N THR A 26 -12.74 5.45 10.28
CA THR A 26 -13.50 5.53 11.53
C THR A 26 -14.79 6.34 11.35
N VAL A 27 -14.73 7.49 10.69
CA VAL A 27 -15.92 8.30 10.40
C VAL A 27 -16.91 7.53 9.50
N LEU A 28 -16.41 6.82 8.49
CA LEU A 28 -17.23 5.99 7.61
C LEU A 28 -17.86 4.81 8.36
N GLN A 29 -17.14 4.17 9.27
CA GLN A 29 -17.69 3.09 10.11
C GLN A 29 -18.82 3.57 11.03
N LEU A 30 -18.75 4.81 11.52
CA LEU A 30 -19.81 5.40 12.34
C LEU A 30 -21.02 5.84 11.51
N SER A 31 -20.81 6.19 10.24
CA SER A 31 -21.85 6.76 9.37
C SER A 31 -22.56 5.71 8.51
N LEU A 32 -21.89 4.59 8.21
CA LEU A 32 -22.42 3.54 7.33
C LEU A 32 -23.03 2.37 8.11
N PRO A 33 -24.02 1.66 7.53
CA PRO A 33 -24.56 0.46 8.12
C PRO A 33 -23.48 -0.61 8.31
N PRO A 34 -23.53 -1.44 9.37
CA PRO A 34 -22.54 -2.49 9.64
C PRO A 34 -22.38 -3.50 8.48
N ARG A 35 -23.37 -3.63 7.61
CA ARG A 35 -23.34 -4.49 6.41
C ARG A 35 -22.48 -3.95 5.27
N MET A 36 -22.02 -2.70 5.34
CA MET A 36 -21.16 -2.08 4.31
C MET A 36 -19.72 -1.91 4.77
N THR A 37 -19.42 -2.33 5.99
CA THR A 37 -18.12 -2.13 6.65
C THR A 37 -17.59 -3.46 7.11
N THR A 38 -16.30 -3.71 6.88
CA THR A 38 -15.64 -4.89 7.44
C THR A 38 -15.00 -4.55 8.80
N PRO A 39 -15.12 -5.41 9.81
CA PRO A 39 -14.36 -5.27 11.06
C PRO A 39 -12.85 -5.40 10.84
N ALA A 40 -12.42 -5.94 9.68
CA ALA A 40 -11.02 -6.14 9.38
C ALA A 40 -10.30 -4.91 8.79
N MET A 41 -10.99 -3.77 8.62
CA MET A 41 -10.41 -2.52 8.12
C MET A 41 -9.07 -2.13 8.76
N PRO A 42 -8.88 -2.18 10.09
CA PRO A 42 -7.61 -1.81 10.71
C PRO A 42 -6.46 -2.72 10.25
N TYR A 43 -6.74 -4.02 10.05
CA TYR A 43 -5.75 -4.98 9.56
C TYR A 43 -5.42 -4.75 8.08
N ILE A 44 -6.42 -4.42 7.25
CA ILE A 44 -6.20 -4.03 5.84
C ILE A 44 -5.28 -2.81 5.79
N LEU A 45 -5.57 -1.78 6.57
CA LEU A 45 -4.75 -0.56 6.63
C LEU A 45 -3.32 -0.88 7.02
N LEU A 46 -3.12 -1.63 8.11
CA LEU A 46 -1.80 -2.01 8.59
C LEU A 46 -1.03 -2.83 7.54
N PHE A 47 -1.70 -3.77 6.88
CA PHE A 47 -1.13 -4.56 5.79
C PHE A 47 -0.62 -3.66 4.66
N PHE A 48 -1.43 -2.71 4.18
CA PHE A 48 -1.02 -1.79 3.12
C PHE A 48 0.11 -0.84 3.53
N VAL A 49 0.13 -0.38 4.78
CA VAL A 49 1.24 0.44 5.30
C VAL A 49 2.56 -0.32 5.27
N ILE A 50 2.59 -1.54 5.81
CA ILE A 50 3.80 -2.37 5.85
C ILE A 50 4.27 -2.68 4.44
N HIS A 51 3.36 -3.12 3.59
CA HIS A 51 3.67 -3.50 2.21
C HIS A 51 4.17 -2.30 1.39
N THR A 52 3.55 -1.12 1.52
CA THR A 52 3.99 0.11 0.84
C THR A 52 5.36 0.57 1.33
N ALA A 53 5.63 0.48 2.63
CA ALA A 53 6.94 0.82 3.21
C ALA A 53 8.04 -0.11 2.71
N LEU A 54 7.78 -1.42 2.69
CA LEU A 54 8.72 -2.43 2.20
C LEU A 54 9.01 -2.24 0.72
N PHE A 55 7.97 -2.08 -0.10
CA PHE A 55 8.12 -1.87 -1.53
C PHE A 55 8.95 -0.63 -1.83
N HIS A 56 8.64 0.52 -1.21
CA HIS A 56 9.39 1.75 -1.43
C HIS A 56 10.87 1.59 -1.08
N ARG A 57 11.18 0.91 0.04
CA ARG A 57 12.57 0.66 0.45
C ARG A 57 13.33 -0.20 -0.57
N ILE A 58 12.69 -1.22 -1.14
CA ILE A 58 13.34 -2.07 -2.16
C ILE A 58 13.46 -1.31 -3.48
N ALA A 59 12.43 -0.59 -3.89
CA ALA A 59 12.41 0.23 -5.10
C ALA A 59 13.56 1.25 -5.11
N MET A 60 13.76 2.01 -4.02
CA MET A 60 14.86 2.97 -3.91
C MET A 60 16.24 2.31 -4.04
N LYS A 61 16.44 1.15 -3.40
CA LYS A 61 17.69 0.39 -3.55
C LYS A 61 17.96 -0.07 -5.00
N MET A 62 16.90 -0.39 -5.75
CA MET A 62 17.02 -0.83 -7.13
C MET A 62 17.29 0.34 -8.09
N ILE A 63 16.65 1.49 -7.86
CA ILE A 63 16.86 2.74 -8.62
C ILE A 63 18.33 3.18 -8.53
N GLU A 64 18.91 3.16 -7.33
CA GLU A 64 20.33 3.51 -7.13
C GLU A 64 21.29 2.55 -7.82
N LYS A 65 21.00 1.25 -7.81
CA LYS A 65 21.89 0.26 -8.42
C LYS A 65 21.89 0.35 -9.94
N ASN A 66 20.71 0.36 -10.57
CA ASN A 66 20.57 0.40 -12.02
C ASN A 66 19.10 0.63 -12.42
N LEU A 67 18.82 1.71 -13.16
CA LEU A 67 17.47 2.04 -13.64
C LEU A 67 16.85 0.95 -14.53
N SER A 68 17.65 0.24 -15.34
CA SER A 68 17.16 -0.88 -16.17
C SER A 68 16.72 -2.07 -15.30
N LYS A 69 17.45 -2.35 -14.22
CA LYS A 69 17.05 -3.38 -13.23
C LYS A 69 15.81 -2.97 -12.44
N PHE A 70 15.62 -1.67 -12.18
CA PHE A 70 14.42 -1.16 -11.55
C PHE A 70 13.15 -1.45 -12.38
N ASN A 71 13.19 -1.28 -13.70
CA ASN A 71 12.02 -1.53 -14.55
C ASN A 71 11.53 -3.00 -14.47
N ASN A 72 12.47 -3.95 -14.55
CA ASN A 72 12.17 -5.37 -14.41
C ASN A 72 11.67 -5.71 -12.99
N PHE A 73 12.30 -5.14 -11.96
CA PHE A 73 11.85 -5.31 -10.57
C PHE A 73 10.44 -4.77 -10.35
N TYR A 74 10.13 -3.58 -10.88
CA TYR A 74 8.84 -2.93 -10.73
C TYR A 74 7.72 -3.76 -11.36
N LEU A 75 7.94 -4.27 -12.58
CA LEU A 75 7.01 -5.17 -13.26
C LEU A 75 6.79 -6.47 -12.46
N LEU A 76 7.87 -7.13 -12.06
CA LEU A 76 7.79 -8.39 -11.30
C LEU A 76 7.10 -8.19 -9.95
N SER A 77 7.44 -7.10 -9.25
CA SER A 77 6.84 -6.78 -7.96
C SER A 77 5.37 -6.42 -8.08
N THR A 78 4.93 -5.82 -9.19
CA THR A 78 3.51 -5.55 -9.44
C THR A 78 2.74 -6.87 -9.59
N VAL A 79 3.28 -7.83 -10.34
CA VAL A 79 2.66 -9.16 -10.48
C VAL A 79 2.65 -9.91 -9.14
N ALA A 80 3.79 -9.94 -8.43
CA ALA A 80 3.92 -10.60 -7.14
C ALA A 80 2.95 -10.03 -6.10
N ARG A 81 2.78 -8.71 -6.09
CA ARG A 81 1.79 -7.98 -5.29
C ARG A 81 0.37 -8.45 -5.56
N LEU A 82 -0.03 -8.51 -6.84
CA LEU A 82 -1.39 -8.93 -7.20
C LEU A 82 -1.66 -10.37 -6.76
N LEU A 83 -0.68 -11.27 -6.91
CA LEU A 83 -0.79 -12.64 -6.41
C LEU A 83 -0.87 -12.69 -4.88
N LEU A 84 -0.04 -11.92 -4.17
CA LEU A 84 -0.10 -11.80 -2.71
C LEU A 84 -1.49 -11.33 -2.26
N PHE A 85 -2.07 -10.35 -2.93
CA PHE A 85 -3.37 -9.81 -2.60
C PHE A 85 -4.49 -10.83 -2.82
N ILE A 86 -4.44 -11.59 -3.91
CA ILE A 86 -5.36 -12.71 -4.14
C ILE A 86 -5.25 -13.73 -2.99
N LEU A 87 -4.03 -14.10 -2.59
CA LEU A 87 -3.83 -15.04 -1.48
C LEU A 87 -4.38 -14.51 -0.15
N VAL A 88 -4.18 -13.23 0.14
CA VAL A 88 -4.73 -12.60 1.36
C VAL A 88 -6.26 -12.59 1.33
N ILE A 89 -6.86 -12.22 0.20
CA ILE A 89 -8.31 -12.21 0.02
C ILE A 89 -8.89 -13.61 0.17
N LEU A 90 -8.31 -14.63 -0.47
CA LEU A 90 -8.76 -16.02 -0.37
C LEU A 90 -8.56 -16.58 1.05
N GLY A 91 -7.43 -16.26 1.70
CA GLY A 91 -7.16 -16.63 3.08
C GLY A 91 -8.20 -16.05 4.03
N TYR A 92 -8.57 -14.78 3.86
CA TYR A 92 -9.63 -14.15 4.64
C TYR A 92 -11.01 -14.76 4.33
N ALA A 93 -11.31 -15.03 3.06
CA ALA A 93 -12.56 -15.65 2.62
C ALA A 93 -12.82 -17.00 3.30
N TRP A 94 -11.76 -17.79 3.48
CA TRP A 94 -11.86 -19.09 4.14
C TRP A 94 -12.11 -18.94 5.64
N LEU A 95 -11.46 -17.98 6.31
CA LEU A 95 -11.63 -17.76 7.75
C LEU A 95 -12.96 -17.08 8.10
N ASN A 96 -13.42 -16.15 7.27
CA ASN A 96 -14.60 -15.30 7.51
C ASN A 96 -15.48 -15.19 6.26
N PRO A 97 -16.15 -16.28 5.83
CA PRO A 97 -16.92 -16.29 4.58
C PRO A 97 -18.12 -15.31 4.60
N SER A 98 -18.63 -14.96 5.78
CA SER A 98 -19.75 -14.02 5.94
C SER A 98 -19.38 -12.55 5.70
N ASP A 99 -18.10 -12.18 5.85
CA ASP A 99 -17.59 -10.80 5.68
C ASP A 99 -16.72 -10.63 4.41
N PHE A 100 -16.54 -11.72 3.66
CA PHE A 100 -15.63 -11.76 2.52
C PHE A 100 -15.93 -10.69 1.45
N LYS A 101 -17.20 -10.39 1.19
CA LYS A 101 -17.60 -9.46 0.13
C LYS A 101 -17.17 -8.04 0.50
N GLU A 102 -17.51 -7.63 1.72
CA GLU A 102 -17.18 -6.33 2.29
C GLU A 102 -15.67 -6.18 2.42
N PHE A 103 -14.98 -7.21 2.92
CA PHE A 103 -13.52 -7.27 2.97
C PHE A 103 -12.89 -7.04 1.61
N THR A 104 -13.34 -7.76 0.58
CA THR A 104 -12.77 -7.68 -0.77
C THR A 104 -12.92 -6.28 -1.37
N ILE A 105 -14.09 -5.66 -1.21
CA ILE A 105 -14.34 -4.30 -1.68
C ILE A 105 -13.40 -3.30 -0.99
N TRP A 106 -13.33 -3.35 0.34
CA TRP A 106 -12.46 -2.45 1.10
C TRP A 106 -10.98 -2.69 0.79
N PHE A 107 -10.57 -3.94 0.67
CA PHE A 107 -9.21 -4.31 0.27
C PHE A 107 -8.87 -3.72 -1.10
N PHE A 108 -9.79 -3.78 -2.06
CA PHE A 108 -9.61 -3.19 -3.39
C PHE A 108 -9.52 -1.65 -3.35
N ILE A 109 -10.38 -0.98 -2.57
CA ILE A 109 -10.32 0.48 -2.39
C ILE A 109 -8.95 0.89 -1.82
N PHE A 110 -8.51 0.21 -0.75
CA PHE A 110 -7.21 0.46 -0.14
C PHE A 110 -6.08 0.21 -1.12
N TYR A 111 -6.16 -0.87 -1.92
CA TYR A 111 -5.19 -1.14 -2.97
C TYR A 111 -5.02 0.04 -3.93
N VAL A 112 -6.12 0.57 -4.45
CA VAL A 112 -6.09 1.68 -5.40
C VAL A 112 -5.50 2.92 -4.74
N VAL A 113 -5.98 3.27 -3.55
CA VAL A 113 -5.54 4.45 -2.79
C VAL A 113 -4.04 4.40 -2.47
N TYR A 114 -3.55 3.28 -1.96
CA TYR A 114 -2.12 3.12 -1.64
C TYR A 114 -1.25 3.02 -2.90
N THR A 115 -1.76 2.43 -3.98
CA THR A 115 -1.02 2.39 -5.26
C THR A 115 -0.83 3.79 -5.83
N PHE A 116 -1.87 4.63 -5.83
CA PHE A 116 -1.74 6.03 -6.26
C PHE A 116 -0.75 6.80 -5.39
N PHE A 117 -0.83 6.64 -4.06
CA PHE A 117 0.13 7.25 -3.14
C PHE A 117 1.57 6.79 -3.45
N GLU A 118 1.80 5.49 -3.62
CA GLU A 118 3.10 4.91 -3.91
C GLU A 118 3.69 5.48 -5.21
N LEU A 119 2.91 5.50 -6.30
CA LEU A 119 3.33 6.06 -7.59
C LEU A 119 3.66 7.56 -7.49
N SER A 120 2.84 8.33 -6.77
CA SER A 120 3.07 9.76 -6.59
C SER A 120 4.39 10.07 -5.88
N MET A 121 4.84 9.18 -4.99
CA MET A 121 6.11 9.32 -4.28
C MET A 121 7.29 8.73 -5.06
N LEU A 122 7.05 7.72 -5.90
CA LEU A 122 8.10 7.00 -6.63
C LEU A 122 8.48 7.70 -7.94
N LEU A 123 7.53 8.27 -8.68
CA LEU A 123 7.78 8.95 -9.96
C LEU A 123 8.80 10.11 -9.85
N PRO A 124 8.74 10.99 -8.83
CA PRO A 124 9.75 12.04 -8.66
C PRO A 124 11.16 11.49 -8.43
N SER A 125 11.29 10.32 -7.78
CA SER A 125 12.59 9.68 -7.52
C SER A 125 13.23 9.08 -8.77
N ILE A 126 12.43 8.71 -9.79
CA ILE A 126 12.94 8.28 -11.10
C ILE A 126 13.42 9.47 -11.93
N LYS A 127 12.71 10.61 -11.88
CA LYS A 127 12.99 11.78 -12.74
C LYS A 127 14.20 12.60 -12.32
N ARG A 128 14.68 12.48 -11.08
CA ARG A 128 15.86 13.23 -10.62
C ARG A 128 17.12 12.64 -11.27
N PRO A 129 17.86 13.40 -12.10
CA PRO A 129 19.20 13.00 -12.51
C PRO A 129 20.03 12.89 -11.23
N GLN A 130 20.69 11.75 -11.02
CA GLN A 130 21.63 11.61 -9.93
C GLN A 130 22.89 12.42 -10.28
N THR A 131 22.86 13.72 -9.96
CA THR A 131 24.04 14.59 -9.90
C THR A 131 24.65 14.56 -8.52
#